data_AF-A0A7S2WP10-F1
#
_entry.id   AF-A0A7S2WP10-F1
#
_cell.length_a   1.000
_cell.length_b   1.000
_cell.length_c   1.000
_cell.angle_alpha   90.00
_cell.angle_beta   90.00
_cell.angle_gamma   90.00
#
_symmetry.space_group_name_H-M   'P 1'
#
loop_
_entity.id
_entity.type
_entity.pdbx_description
1 polymer ?
#
loop_
_entity_poly.entity_id
_entity_poly.type
_entity_poly.pdbx_seq_one_letter_code
_entity_poly.pdbx_strand_id
1 'polypeptide(L)'
;GRSTQVASWSRYGSRVQAMRSFIVGDLKAVMNSNDVATLKTLTAPKGVVANYLNAMDLWAASYSDSSPSPKTVAMREDVEKLRKCSEELLSIAKLASGEEVKKTGGVFGLGAKQEAAPSATEAKELIRAVQERAITA
;
A
#
# COMPACT_ATOMS: atom_id res chain seq x y z
N GLY A 1 18.24 -22.01 -6.61
CA GLY A 1 19.24 -22.02 -7.70
C GLY A 1 18.73 -21.23 -8.90
N ARG A 2 19.54 -21.03 -9.95
CA ARG A 2 19.14 -20.25 -11.14
C ARG A 2 17.84 -20.76 -11.79
N SER A 3 17.61 -22.07 -11.80
CA SER A 3 16.36 -22.70 -12.26
C SER A 3 15.14 -22.26 -11.44
N THR A 4 15.26 -22.18 -10.11
CA THR A 4 14.21 -21.68 -9.22
C THR A 4 13.85 -20.23 -9.52
N GLN A 5 14.85 -19.39 -9.77
CA GLN A 5 14.63 -17.99 -10.13
C GLN A 5 13.94 -17.87 -11.50
N VAL A 6 14.35 -18.64 -12.51
CA VAL A 6 13.66 -18.61 -13.82
C VAL A 6 12.19 -19.06 -13.68
N ALA A 7 11.93 -20.11 -12.90
CA ALA A 7 10.57 -20.59 -12.66
C ALA A 7 9.71 -19.58 -11.88
N SER A 8 10.25 -18.97 -10.82
CA SER A 8 9.56 -17.92 -10.07
C SER A 8 9.30 -16.68 -10.94
N TRP A 9 10.24 -16.28 -11.78
CA TRP A 9 10.06 -15.13 -12.68
C TRP A 9 8.96 -15.39 -13.70
N SER A 10 8.92 -16.59 -14.28
CA SER A 10 7.85 -16.99 -15.20
C SER A 10 6.46 -16.91 -14.56
N ARG A 11 6.35 -17.19 -13.25
CA ARG A 11 5.07 -17.17 -12.50
C ARG A 11 4.66 -15.77 -12.00
N TYR A 12 5.62 -14.95 -11.59
CA TYR A 12 5.37 -13.70 -10.86
C TYR A 12 5.80 -12.45 -11.62
N GLY A 13 6.73 -12.56 -12.57
CA GLY A 13 7.36 -11.43 -13.26
C GLY A 13 6.38 -10.53 -14.00
N SER A 14 5.36 -11.10 -14.65
CA SER A 14 4.30 -10.31 -15.31
C SER A 14 3.53 -9.41 -14.34
N ARG A 15 3.25 -9.90 -13.12
CA ARG A 15 2.60 -9.11 -12.07
C ARG A 15 3.53 -8.05 -11.48
N VAL A 16 4.80 -8.37 -11.28
CA VAL A 16 5.81 -7.40 -10.83
C VAL A 16 5.92 -6.25 -11.84
N GLN A 17 5.92 -6.55 -13.14
CA GLN A 17 5.94 -5.54 -14.20
C GLN A 17 4.63 -4.74 -14.27
N ALA A 18 3.48 -5.40 -14.17
CA ALA A 18 2.17 -4.75 -14.17
C ALA A 18 2.00 -3.78 -13.01
N MET A 19 2.57 -4.09 -11.83
CA MET A 19 2.53 -3.19 -10.67
C MET A 19 3.14 -1.82 -10.98
N ARG A 20 4.25 -1.77 -11.73
CA ARG A 20 4.86 -0.50 -12.11
C ARG A 20 3.89 0.36 -12.92
N SER A 21 3.25 -0.22 -13.92
CA SER A 21 2.26 0.49 -14.75
C SER A 21 1.06 0.94 -13.92
N PHE A 22 0.57 0.08 -13.04
CA PHE A 22 -0.54 0.38 -12.13
C PHE A 22 -0.21 1.55 -11.18
N ILE A 23 0.97 1.57 -10.57
CA ILE A 23 1.38 2.65 -9.66
C ILE A 23 1.45 3.99 -10.40
N VAL A 24 2.10 4.02 -11.57
CA VAL A 24 2.34 5.25 -12.32
C VAL A 24 1.07 5.78 -13.00
N GLY A 25 0.15 4.89 -13.40
CA GLY A 25 -1.12 5.23 -14.03
C GLY A 25 -2.27 5.28 -13.02
N ASP A 26 -2.91 4.14 -12.81
CA ASP A 26 -4.21 4.03 -12.12
C ASP A 26 -4.15 4.53 -10.68
N LEU A 27 -3.18 4.06 -9.87
CA LEU A 27 -3.09 4.44 -8.47
C LEU A 27 -2.81 5.94 -8.32
N LYS A 28 -1.92 6.49 -9.15
CA LYS A 28 -1.63 7.92 -9.18
C LYS A 28 -2.86 8.75 -9.57
N ALA A 29 -3.63 8.28 -10.56
CA ALA A 29 -4.86 8.95 -10.97
C ALA A 29 -5.89 8.98 -9.83
N VAL A 30 -6.11 7.85 -9.15
CA VAL A 30 -7.03 7.73 -8.00
C VAL A 30 -6.62 8.63 -6.84
N MET A 31 -5.32 8.68 -6.53
CA MET A 31 -4.81 9.58 -5.49
C MET A 31 -5.01 11.06 -5.85
N ASN A 32 -4.88 11.42 -7.13
CA ASN A 32 -5.06 12.80 -7.58
C ASN A 32 -6.53 13.23 -7.66
N SER A 33 -7.43 12.31 -8.00
CA SER A 33 -8.88 12.55 -8.07
C SER A 33 -9.55 12.61 -6.70
N ASN A 34 -8.82 12.27 -5.62
CA ASN A 34 -9.35 12.17 -4.26
C ASN A 34 -10.52 11.19 -4.16
N ASP A 35 -10.52 10.14 -4.99
CA ASP A 35 -11.51 9.06 -4.90
C ASP A 35 -11.12 8.10 -3.77
N VAL A 36 -11.51 8.48 -2.56
CA VAL A 36 -11.24 7.75 -1.33
C VAL A 36 -11.85 6.34 -1.35
N ALA A 37 -13.00 6.17 -1.99
CA ALA A 37 -13.68 4.88 -2.07
C ALA A 37 -12.87 3.90 -2.92
N THR A 38 -12.43 4.34 -4.11
CA THR A 38 -11.56 3.53 -4.97
C THR A 38 -10.19 3.33 -4.34
N LEU A 39 -9.61 4.34 -3.69
CA LEU A 39 -8.33 4.19 -3.01
C LEU A 39 -8.41 3.08 -1.94
N LYS A 40 -9.47 3.08 -1.13
CA LYS A 40 -9.70 2.05 -0.10
C LYS A 40 -9.81 0.65 -0.69
N THR A 41 -10.53 0.47 -1.80
CA THR A 41 -10.69 -0.86 -2.42
C THR A 41 -9.38 -1.37 -3.03
N LEU A 42 -8.58 -0.48 -3.64
CA LEU A 42 -7.30 -0.84 -4.23
C LEU A 42 -6.25 -1.25 -3.19
N THR A 43 -6.22 -0.55 -2.05
CA THR A 43 -5.25 -0.77 -0.95
C THR A 43 -5.75 -1.72 0.13
N ALA A 44 -7.00 -2.20 0.05
CA ALA A 44 -7.57 -3.15 1.00
C ALA A 44 -6.74 -4.44 1.12
N PRO A 45 -6.86 -5.18 2.24
CA PRO A 45 -6.35 -6.54 2.34
C PRO A 45 -6.97 -7.39 1.22
N LYS A 46 -6.12 -8.05 0.42
CA LYS A 46 -6.49 -8.79 -0.81
C LYS A 46 -6.94 -7.93 -2.01
N GLY A 47 -6.81 -6.62 -1.91
CA GLY A 47 -7.00 -5.69 -3.02
C GLY A 47 -5.92 -5.83 -4.10
N VAL A 48 -6.02 -5.02 -5.15
CA VAL A 48 -5.10 -5.05 -6.30
C VAL A 48 -3.65 -4.82 -5.85
N VAL A 49 -3.41 -3.85 -4.94
CA VAL A 49 -2.06 -3.55 -4.42
C VAL A 49 -1.49 -4.75 -3.67
N ALA A 50 -2.29 -5.37 -2.78
CA ALA A 50 -1.86 -6.55 -2.02
C ALA A 50 -1.50 -7.73 -2.93
N ASN A 51 -2.26 -7.94 -4.01
CA ASN A 51 -1.99 -9.01 -4.97
C ASN A 51 -0.65 -8.82 -5.72
N TYR A 52 -0.29 -7.57 -6.00
CA TYR A 52 1.01 -7.26 -6.59
C TYR A 52 2.16 -7.39 -5.57
N LEU A 53 2.00 -6.86 -4.35
CA LEU A 53 2.99 -7.00 -3.28
C LEU A 53 3.30 -8.46 -3.00
N ASN A 54 2.27 -9.31 -2.89
CA ASN A 54 2.43 -10.76 -2.71
C ASN A 54 3.24 -11.40 -3.86
N ALA A 55 3.09 -10.94 -5.09
CA ALA A 55 3.88 -11.43 -6.21
C ALA A 55 5.36 -11.02 -6.08
N MET A 56 5.63 -9.80 -5.60
CA MET A 56 6.98 -9.33 -5.32
C MET A 56 7.62 -10.08 -4.15
N ASP A 57 6.87 -10.39 -3.10
CA ASP A 57 7.34 -11.23 -1.98
C ASP A 57 7.72 -12.64 -2.46
N LEU A 58 6.84 -13.28 -3.24
CA LEU A 58 7.10 -14.63 -3.77
C LEU A 58 8.28 -14.65 -4.75
N TRP A 59 8.48 -13.54 -5.48
CA TRP A 59 9.68 -13.34 -6.29
C TRP A 59 10.94 -13.19 -5.42
N ALA A 60 10.88 -12.34 -4.39
CA ALA A 60 11.98 -12.07 -3.49
C ALA A 60 12.41 -13.29 -2.66
N ALA A 61 11.45 -14.16 -2.32
CA ALA A 61 11.67 -15.43 -1.64
C ALA A 61 12.39 -16.48 -2.51
N SER A 62 12.53 -16.26 -3.82
CA SER A 62 13.29 -17.17 -4.70
C SER A 62 14.81 -17.03 -4.56
N TYR A 63 15.27 -15.98 -3.85
CA TYR A 63 16.68 -15.73 -3.54
C TYR A 63 17.05 -16.36 -2.19
N SER A 64 18.33 -16.71 -2.02
CA SER A 64 18.82 -17.38 -0.81
C SER A 64 18.58 -16.55 0.45
N ASP A 65 18.02 -17.18 1.48
CA ASP A 65 17.85 -16.59 2.82
C ASP A 65 19.09 -16.75 3.71
N SER A 66 19.97 -17.71 3.42
CA SER A 66 21.16 -17.98 4.24
C SER A 66 22.31 -17.02 3.96
N SER A 67 22.36 -16.43 2.76
CA SER A 67 23.35 -15.40 2.40
C SER A 67 22.78 -14.50 1.30
N PRO A 68 21.91 -13.53 1.67
CA PRO A 68 21.30 -12.64 0.69
C PRO A 68 22.34 -11.68 0.12
N SER A 69 22.33 -11.51 -1.20
CA SER A 69 23.13 -10.47 -1.85
C SER A 69 22.64 -9.07 -1.43
N PRO A 70 23.49 -8.02 -1.48
CA PRO A 70 23.03 -6.64 -1.20
C PRO A 70 21.83 -6.23 -2.05
N LYS A 71 21.76 -6.69 -3.30
CA LYS A 71 20.62 -6.46 -4.20
C LYS A 71 19.34 -7.14 -3.71
N THR A 72 19.44 -8.34 -3.15
CA THR A 72 18.30 -9.06 -2.58
C THR A 72 17.77 -8.35 -1.33
N VAL A 73 18.67 -7.82 -0.50
CA VAL A 73 18.30 -7.03 0.68
C VAL A 73 17.55 -5.77 0.25
N ALA A 74 18.13 -4.97 -0.65
CA ALA A 74 17.50 -3.74 -1.15
C ALA A 74 16.11 -4.01 -1.78
N MET A 75 15.98 -5.09 -2.56
CA MET A 75 14.69 -5.46 -3.14
C MET A 75 13.64 -5.81 -2.07
N ARG A 76 14.02 -6.48 -0.98
CA ARG A 76 13.09 -6.79 0.13
C ARG A 76 12.69 -5.52 0.88
N GLU A 77 13.64 -4.62 1.09
CA GLU A 77 13.38 -3.32 1.70
C GLU A 77 12.42 -2.48 0.85
N ASP A 78 12.58 -2.48 -0.48
CA ASP A 78 11.68 -1.77 -1.39
C ASP A 78 10.24 -2.31 -1.33
N VAL A 79 10.08 -3.65 -1.27
CA VAL A 79 8.75 -4.27 -1.13
C VAL A 79 8.11 -3.88 0.20
N GLU A 80 8.89 -3.85 1.28
CA GLU A 80 8.42 -3.44 2.60
C GLU A 80 8.04 -1.95 2.64
N LYS A 81 8.82 -1.07 1.98
CA LYS A 81 8.45 0.35 1.81
C LYS A 81 7.12 0.51 1.09
N LEU A 82 6.90 -0.23 0.00
CA LEU A 82 5.64 -0.20 -0.76
C LEU A 82 4.47 -0.71 0.08
N ARG A 83 4.68 -1.73 0.91
CA ARG A 83 3.67 -2.25 1.84
C ARG A 83 3.25 -1.20 2.85
N LYS A 84 4.22 -0.57 3.53
CA LYS A 84 3.95 0.52 4.49
C LYS A 84 3.19 1.68 3.83
N CYS A 85 3.59 2.08 2.63
CA CYS A 85 2.87 3.12 1.87
C CYS A 85 1.41 2.70 1.58
N SER A 86 1.17 1.44 1.18
CA SER A 86 -0.17 0.93 0.95
C SER A 86 -1.02 0.93 2.22
N GLU A 87 -0.45 0.54 3.36
CA GLU A 87 -1.12 0.54 4.66
C GLU A 87 -1.48 1.95 5.13
N GLU A 88 -0.56 2.91 4.96
CA GLU A 88 -0.84 4.33 5.25
C GLU A 88 -1.95 4.89 4.36
N LEU A 89 -1.92 4.61 3.05
CA LEU A 89 -2.98 5.02 2.12
C LEU A 89 -4.33 4.40 2.50
N LEU A 90 -4.36 3.13 2.91
CA LEU A 90 -5.57 2.47 3.38
C LEU A 90 -6.10 3.13 4.66
N SER A 91 -5.23 3.42 5.63
CA SER A 91 -5.62 4.07 6.89
C SER A 91 -6.22 5.46 6.62
N ILE A 92 -5.56 6.27 5.78
CA ILE A 92 -6.10 7.59 5.38
C ILE A 92 -7.45 7.42 4.68
N ALA A 93 -7.59 6.43 3.80
CA ALA A 93 -8.84 6.22 3.08
C ALA A 93 -9.99 5.81 4.01
N LYS A 94 -9.73 4.99 5.03
CA LYS A 94 -10.72 4.63 6.06
C LYS A 94 -11.09 5.78 6.98
N LEU A 95 -10.11 6.61 7.37
CA LEU A 95 -10.34 7.82 8.15
C LEU A 95 -11.23 8.79 7.37
N ALA A 96 -10.89 9.06 6.10
CA ALA A 96 -11.65 9.94 5.22
C ALA A 96 -13.04 9.39 4.88
N SER A 97 -13.22 8.06 4.86
CA SER A 97 -14.54 7.45 4.69
C SER A 97 -15.38 7.36 5.98
N GLY A 98 -14.86 7.83 7.13
CA GLY A 98 -15.59 7.81 8.39
C GLY A 98 -15.53 6.49 9.17
N GLU A 99 -14.82 5.47 8.68
CA GLU A 99 -14.81 4.11 9.25
C GLU A 99 -13.93 3.99 10.51
N GLU A 100 -12.79 4.70 10.54
CA GLU A 100 -11.82 4.64 11.64
C GLU A 100 -11.80 5.92 12.50
N VAL A 101 -12.85 6.74 12.43
CA VAL A 101 -12.88 7.99 13.18
C VAL A 101 -13.10 7.69 14.66
N LYS A 102 -12.19 8.19 15.51
CA LYS A 102 -12.23 7.93 16.95
C LYS A 102 -13.56 8.44 17.53
N LYS A 103 -14.19 7.59 18.33
CA LYS A 103 -15.31 7.99 19.18
C LYS A 103 -14.71 8.46 20.50
N THR A 104 -14.80 9.76 20.77
CA THR A 104 -14.16 10.37 21.95
C THR A 104 -15.25 10.87 22.90
N GLY A 105 -15.22 10.39 24.14
CA GLY A 105 -16.21 10.70 25.19
C GLY A 105 -17.27 9.62 25.41
N GLY A 106 -18.02 9.74 26.51
CA GLY A 106 -19.10 8.81 26.90
C GLY A 106 -18.66 7.72 27.89
N VAL A 107 -19.41 7.57 28.99
CA VAL A 107 -19.22 6.47 29.95
C VAL A 107 -19.79 5.20 29.29
N PHE A 108 -18.94 4.20 29.01
CA PHE A 108 -19.30 2.97 28.28
C PHE A 108 -19.89 3.16 26.86
N GLY A 109 -19.43 4.16 26.11
CA GLY A 109 -19.86 4.36 24.71
C GLY A 109 -21.24 5.00 24.54
N LEU A 110 -21.95 5.29 25.64
CA LEU A 110 -23.14 6.13 25.65
C LEU A 110 -22.72 7.61 25.68
N GLY A 111 -23.09 8.36 24.65
CA GLY A 111 -22.80 9.80 24.53
C GLY A 111 -21.46 10.14 23.89
N ALA A 112 -20.77 9.18 23.26
CA ALA A 112 -19.54 9.44 22.54
C ALA A 112 -19.78 10.35 21.33
N LYS A 113 -19.07 11.48 21.25
CA LYS A 113 -19.02 12.29 20.03
C LYS A 113 -18.01 11.65 19.09
N GLN A 114 -18.44 11.37 17.87
CA GLN A 114 -17.54 10.95 16.81
C GLN A 114 -16.70 12.17 16.43
N GLU A 115 -15.38 12.01 16.42
CA GLU A 115 -14.49 13.02 15.85
C GLU A 115 -14.91 13.28 14.39
N ALA A 116 -14.65 14.46 13.83
CA ALA A 116 -15.00 14.70 12.43
C ALA A 116 -14.02 13.92 11.54
N ALA A 117 -14.53 13.25 10.52
CA ALA A 117 -13.66 12.74 9.45
C ALA A 117 -12.92 13.93 8.81
N PRO A 118 -11.66 13.74 8.37
CA PRO A 118 -10.95 14.79 7.65
C PRO A 118 -11.75 15.22 6.43
N SER A 119 -11.75 16.52 6.16
CA SER A 119 -12.34 17.07 4.95
C SER A 119 -11.66 16.50 3.70
N ALA A 120 -12.34 16.60 2.56
CA ALA A 120 -11.79 16.14 1.28
C ALA A 120 -10.41 16.77 0.97
N THR A 121 -10.20 18.03 1.36
CA THR A 121 -8.93 18.74 1.17
C THR A 121 -7.84 18.18 2.09
N GLU A 122 -8.13 17.99 3.38
CA GLU A 122 -7.18 17.42 4.35
C GLU A 122 -6.80 15.98 3.98
N ALA A 123 -7.76 15.16 3.55
CA ALA A 123 -7.50 13.82 3.06
C ALA A 123 -6.55 13.82 1.86
N LYS A 124 -6.74 14.75 0.92
CA LYS A 124 -5.87 14.90 -0.25
C LYS A 124 -4.46 15.32 0.13
N GLU A 125 -4.30 16.21 1.11
CA GLU A 125 -2.99 16.62 1.63
C GLU A 125 -2.27 15.47 2.32
N LEU A 126 -2.98 14.66 3.12
CA LEU A 126 -2.42 13.47 3.75
C LEU A 126 -1.96 12.44 2.71
N ILE A 127 -2.77 12.18 1.68
CA ILE A 127 -2.41 11.28 0.57
C ILE A 127 -1.16 11.81 -0.16
N ARG A 128 -1.11 13.11 -0.43
CA ARG A 128 0.05 13.74 -1.07
C ARG A 128 1.32 13.64 -0.21
N ALA A 129 1.22 13.81 1.10
CA ALA A 129 2.35 13.66 2.00
C ALA A 129 2.92 12.23 1.96
N VAL A 130 2.06 11.20 1.85
CA VAL A 130 2.52 9.81 1.65
C VAL A 130 3.26 9.66 0.32
N GLN A 131 2.76 10.24 -0.77
CA GLN A 131 3.44 10.20 -2.07
C GLN A 131 4.83 10.86 -2.02
N GLU A 132 4.93 12.04 -1.42
CA GLU A 132 6.19 12.78 -1.33
C GLU A 132 7.22 12.00 -0.52
N ARG A 133 6.82 11.42 0.62
CA ARG A 133 7.69 10.54 1.41
C ARG A 133 8.18 9.33 0.60
N ALA A 134 7.28 8.69 -0.16
CA ALA A 134 7.62 7.52 -0.97
C ALA A 134 8.60 7.83 -2.12
N ILE A 135 8.66 9.08 -2.60
CA ILE A 135 9.60 9.52 -3.64
C ILE A 135 10.99 9.83 -3.05
N THR A 136 11.02 10.32 -1.80
CA THR A 136 12.27 10.76 -1.13
C THR A 136 12.97 9.68 -0.30
N ALA A 137 12.32 8.55 -0.03
CA ALA A 137 12.81 7.46 0.82
C ALA A 137 13.53 6.35 0.06
#